data_AF-A0A5C5RTQ4-F1
#
_entry.id   AF-A0A5C5RTQ4-F1
#
_cell.length_a   1.000
_cell.length_b   1.000
_cell.length_c   1.000
_cell.angle_alpha   90.00
_cell.angle_beta   90.00
_cell.angle_gamma   90.00
#
_symmetry.space_group_name_H-M   'P 1'
#
loop_
_entity.id
_entity.type
_entity.pdbx_description
1 polymer ?
#
loop_
_entity_poly.entity_id
_entity_poly.type
_entity_poly.pdbx_seq_one_letter_code
_entity_poly.pdbx_strand_id
1 'polypeptide(L)'
;MTGSPRVAPLIVALIAAGALAGCSSSSDSISMGVTPAPSASSASAQPSTAIPARVPGTYANGDWVIRLAADGTWEEDLRGQVNAYGGTYTVDGDRVVLRDRRGSSETATLQGDELRLPSIVLTRR
;
A
#
# COMPACT_ATOMS: atom_id res chain seq x y z
N MET A 1 13.20 -50.35 9.57
CA MET A 1 12.23 -49.90 10.58
C MET A 1 11.23 -48.97 9.91
N THR A 2 9.98 -49.35 10.04
CA THR A 2 8.74 -48.77 9.51
C THR A 2 8.40 -47.40 10.09
N GLY A 3 7.69 -46.55 9.32
CA GLY A 3 6.88 -45.45 9.88
C GLY A 3 6.39 -44.41 8.86
N SER A 4 5.14 -44.52 8.41
CA SER A 4 4.35 -43.45 7.73
C SER A 4 3.45 -42.74 8.74
N PRO A 5 2.89 -41.55 8.43
CA PRO A 5 1.49 -41.46 7.95
C PRO A 5 1.27 -40.38 6.85
N ARG A 6 0.49 -40.63 5.77
CA ARG A 6 -0.96 -40.33 5.56
C ARG A 6 -1.34 -38.87 5.95
N VAL A 7 -2.01 -38.04 5.13
CA VAL A 7 -3.38 -38.14 4.58
C VAL A 7 -3.59 -37.06 3.48
N ALA A 8 -4.49 -37.35 2.53
CA ALA A 8 -4.88 -36.62 1.32
C ALA A 8 -5.71 -35.31 1.53
N PRO A 9 -5.84 -34.43 0.51
CA PRO A 9 -6.65 -33.22 0.59
C PRO A 9 -8.14 -33.50 0.35
N LEU A 10 -9.01 -32.97 1.22
CA LEU A 10 -10.46 -32.95 1.02
C LEU A 10 -10.88 -31.53 0.59
N ILE A 11 -11.25 -31.39 -0.68
CA ILE A 11 -11.90 -30.21 -1.25
C ILE A 11 -13.41 -30.44 -1.14
N VAL A 12 -14.15 -29.55 -0.47
CA VAL A 12 -15.60 -29.37 -0.67
C VAL A 12 -15.90 -27.87 -0.61
N ALA A 13 -16.33 -27.33 -1.76
CA ALA A 13 -16.90 -26.01 -1.92
C ALA A 13 -18.40 -26.06 -1.54
N LEU A 14 -18.91 -25.00 -0.89
CA LEU A 14 -20.35 -24.76 -0.79
C LEU A 14 -20.67 -23.26 -0.92
N ILE A 15 -21.63 -23.00 -1.80
CA ILE A 15 -22.13 -21.74 -2.33
C ILE A 15 -23.18 -21.14 -1.37
N ALA A 16 -23.25 -19.81 -1.24
CA ALA A 16 -24.52 -19.14 -0.89
C ALA A 16 -24.56 -17.71 -1.46
N ALA A 17 -25.45 -17.51 -2.43
CA ALA A 17 -25.83 -16.22 -2.97
C ALA A 17 -26.79 -15.49 -2.02
N GLY A 18 -26.57 -14.19 -1.80
CA GLY A 18 -27.48 -13.32 -1.06
C GLY A 18 -27.73 -12.04 -1.84
N ALA A 19 -28.87 -11.96 -2.52
CA ALA A 19 -29.42 -10.73 -3.06
C ALA A 19 -30.32 -10.09 -1.98
N LEU A 20 -30.06 -8.83 -1.62
CA LEU A 20 -30.98 -8.02 -0.84
C LEU A 20 -31.25 -6.73 -1.62
N ALA A 21 -32.52 -6.59 -1.98
CA ALA A 21 -33.16 -5.40 -2.52
C ALA A 21 -33.39 -4.34 -1.42
N GLY A 22 -33.66 -3.09 -1.83
CA GLY A 22 -34.30 -2.07 -1.00
C GLY A 22 -33.56 -0.73 -1.05
N CYS A 23 -33.99 0.22 -1.88
CA CYS A 23 -35.12 1.15 -1.71
C CYS A 23 -34.69 2.54 -1.21
N SER A 24 -34.96 3.50 -2.09
CA SER A 24 -34.95 4.95 -2.02
C SER A 24 -35.45 5.59 -0.71
N SER A 25 -34.97 6.80 -0.41
CA SER A 25 -35.82 7.99 -0.37
C SER A 25 -35.04 9.29 -0.12
N SER A 26 -35.58 10.34 -0.70
CA SER A 26 -35.05 11.70 -0.86
C SER A 26 -35.15 12.60 0.37
N SER A 27 -34.29 13.63 0.37
CA SER A 27 -34.47 15.03 0.80
C SER A 27 -35.14 15.36 2.15
N ASP A 28 -34.48 16.14 3.01
CA ASP A 28 -34.62 17.61 3.05
C ASP A 28 -33.62 18.28 4.02
N SER A 29 -33.54 19.60 3.90
CA SER A 29 -32.47 20.51 4.32
C SER A 29 -32.78 21.15 5.67
N ILE A 30 -31.77 21.38 6.52
CA ILE A 30 -31.79 22.51 7.47
C ILE A 30 -30.41 23.17 7.52
N SER A 31 -30.38 24.42 7.07
CA SER A 31 -29.29 25.38 7.23
C SER A 31 -29.02 25.65 8.71
N MET A 32 -27.76 25.55 9.13
CA MET A 32 -27.24 26.41 10.18
C MET A 32 -25.86 26.92 9.75
N GLY A 33 -25.79 28.25 9.65
CA GLY A 33 -24.65 28.97 9.10
C GLY A 33 -23.38 28.75 9.91
N VAL A 34 -22.30 28.48 9.18
CA VAL A 34 -20.95 28.81 9.61
C VAL A 34 -20.26 29.50 8.44
N THR A 35 -19.94 30.76 8.69
CA THR A 35 -19.14 31.70 7.90
C THR A 35 -18.01 31.01 7.11
N PRO A 36 -17.95 31.12 5.76
CA PRO A 36 -16.76 30.69 5.05
C PRO A 36 -15.68 31.77 5.16
N ALA A 37 -14.61 31.47 5.89
CA ALA A 37 -13.35 32.19 5.74
C ALA A 37 -12.69 31.71 4.43
N PRO A 38 -12.42 32.57 3.44
CA PRO A 38 -11.59 32.21 2.32
C PRO A 38 -10.13 32.31 2.79
N SER A 39 -9.47 31.17 2.94
CA SER A 39 -8.03 31.14 3.21
C SER A 39 -7.36 30.20 2.24
N ALA A 40 -6.66 30.86 1.31
CA ALA A 40 -5.49 30.42 0.55
C ALA A 40 -5.61 29.07 -0.18
N SER A 41 -5.84 29.12 -1.48
CA SER A 41 -4.75 29.20 -2.47
C SER A 41 -4.08 27.84 -2.69
N SER A 42 -4.63 27.12 -3.66
CA SER A 42 -3.89 26.49 -4.75
C SER A 42 -2.60 25.75 -4.40
N ALA A 43 -2.70 24.46 -4.10
CA ALA A 43 -1.73 23.52 -4.63
C ALA A 43 -2.29 22.97 -5.94
N SER A 44 -2.06 23.70 -7.03
CA SER A 44 -2.10 23.10 -8.36
C SER A 44 -1.00 22.04 -8.35
N ALA A 45 -1.38 20.77 -8.19
CA ALA A 45 -0.45 19.67 -8.37
C ALA A 45 0.05 19.78 -9.82
N GLN A 46 1.30 20.26 -9.95
CA GLN A 46 2.00 20.30 -11.23
C GLN A 46 1.96 18.89 -11.83
N PRO A 47 1.92 18.76 -13.16
CA PRO A 47 2.05 17.44 -13.77
C PRO A 47 3.37 16.83 -13.27
N SER A 48 3.28 15.74 -12.50
CA SER A 48 4.44 14.95 -12.10
C SER A 48 5.08 14.41 -13.37
N THR A 49 6.06 15.15 -13.89
CA THR A 49 6.97 14.69 -14.94
C THR A 49 7.58 13.37 -14.48
N ALA A 50 7.46 12.39 -15.36
CA ALA A 50 7.43 10.97 -15.08
C ALA A 50 8.61 10.46 -14.23
N ILE A 51 8.35 9.49 -13.34
CA ILE A 51 9.38 8.54 -12.90
C ILE A 51 9.40 7.39 -13.89
N PRO A 52 10.45 7.29 -14.72
CA PRO A 52 10.90 5.96 -15.10
C PRO A 52 12.43 5.80 -15.04
N ALA A 53 12.82 4.55 -14.74
CA ALA A 53 14.18 3.94 -14.71
C ALA A 53 14.97 3.92 -13.39
N ARG A 54 14.47 4.47 -12.27
CA ARG A 54 15.19 4.46 -10.98
C ARG A 54 14.29 4.05 -9.82
N VAL A 55 14.33 2.81 -9.34
CA VAL A 55 13.77 2.56 -8.01
C VAL A 55 14.52 1.53 -7.17
N PRO A 56 15.85 1.49 -7.26
CA PRO A 56 16.65 1.21 -6.07
C PRO A 56 16.86 2.49 -5.27
N GLY A 57 16.78 2.44 -3.94
CA GLY A 57 16.94 3.60 -3.08
C GLY A 57 16.49 3.37 -1.65
N THR A 58 16.76 4.36 -0.81
CA THR A 58 16.32 4.37 0.59
C THR A 58 15.23 5.43 0.74
N TYR A 59 14.08 5.03 1.28
CA TYR A 59 12.92 5.88 1.53
C TYR A 59 12.67 5.89 3.03
N ALA A 60 12.44 7.06 3.62
CA ALA A 60 12.27 7.15 5.06
C ALA A 60 11.28 8.23 5.50
N ASN A 61 10.67 8.02 6.67
CA ASN A 61 9.89 9.00 7.40
C ASN A 61 10.05 8.75 8.90
N GLY A 62 10.87 9.58 9.56
CA GLY A 62 11.24 9.38 10.96
C GLY A 62 11.87 8.00 11.19
N ASP A 63 11.19 7.17 11.98
CA ASP A 63 11.65 5.85 12.41
C ASP A 63 11.31 4.69 11.45
N TRP A 64 10.68 5.00 10.31
CA TRP A 64 10.38 4.00 9.27
C TRP A 64 11.30 4.22 8.08
N VAL A 65 12.07 3.19 7.72
CA VAL A 65 12.96 3.18 6.55
C VAL A 65 12.65 1.97 5.68
N ILE A 66 12.46 2.16 4.37
CA ILE A 66 12.38 1.10 3.36
C ILE A 66 13.55 1.25 2.40
N ARG A 67 14.31 0.18 2.19
CA ARG A 67 15.39 0.12 1.20
C ARG A 67 14.98 -0.83 0.09
N LEU A 68 14.96 -0.31 -1.13
CA LEU A 68 14.73 -1.07 -2.36
C LEU A 68 16.10 -1.30 -3.02
N ALA A 69 16.51 -2.54 -3.20
CA ALA A 69 17.80 -2.91 -3.78
C ALA A 69 17.68 -3.21 -5.28
N ALA A 70 18.77 -3.01 -6.03
CA ALA A 70 18.78 -3.19 -7.49
C ALA A 70 18.52 -4.63 -7.96
N ASP A 71 18.65 -5.61 -7.06
CA ASP A 71 18.37 -7.01 -7.32
C ASP A 71 16.89 -7.39 -7.17
N GLY A 72 16.01 -6.42 -6.86
CA GLY A 72 14.60 -6.67 -6.64
C GLY A 72 14.27 -7.13 -5.21
N THR A 73 15.20 -7.00 -4.26
CA THR A 73 14.93 -7.23 -2.83
C THR A 73 14.63 -5.93 -2.10
N TRP A 74 13.93 -6.03 -0.97
CA TRP A 74 13.72 -4.90 -0.07
C TRP A 74 13.87 -5.29 1.39
N GLU A 75 14.26 -4.32 2.21
CA GLU A 75 14.35 -4.44 3.66
C GLU A 75 13.73 -3.20 4.31
N GLU A 76 13.08 -3.40 5.44
CA GLU A 76 12.46 -2.36 6.25
C GLU A 76 13.09 -2.30 7.63
N ASP A 77 13.44 -1.09 8.07
CA ASP A 77 13.64 -0.79 9.48
C ASP A 77 12.39 -0.12 10.03
N LEU A 78 11.88 -0.64 11.14
CA LEU A 78 10.68 -0.12 11.77
C LEU A 78 10.96 0.19 13.24
N ARG A 79 10.83 1.46 13.63
CA ARG A 79 10.98 1.89 15.03
C ARG A 79 12.32 1.48 15.65
N GLY A 80 13.39 1.61 14.87
CA GLY A 80 14.75 1.24 15.27
C GLY A 80 15.04 -0.27 15.23
N GLN A 81 14.07 -1.12 14.91
CA GLN A 81 14.33 -2.53 14.63
C GLN A 81 14.86 -2.67 13.20
N VAL A 82 16.14 -3.02 13.08
CA VAL A 82 16.80 -3.20 11.79
C VAL A 82 16.31 -4.48 11.12
N ASN A 83 16.02 -4.41 9.82
CA ASN A 83 15.51 -5.51 8.99
C ASN A 83 14.30 -6.20 9.66
N ALA A 84 13.37 -5.40 10.17
CA ALA A 84 12.14 -5.88 10.82
C ALA A 84 11.30 -6.71 9.85
N TYR A 85 11.24 -6.27 8.59
CA TYR A 85 10.55 -6.93 7.48
C TYR A 85 11.37 -6.84 6.21
N GLY A 86 11.05 -7.67 5.23
CA GLY A 86 11.69 -7.63 3.93
C GLY A 86 11.32 -8.79 3.03
N GLY A 87 11.75 -8.71 1.78
CA GLY A 87 11.48 -9.73 0.78
C GLY A 87 11.81 -9.25 -0.62
N THR A 88 10.90 -9.48 -1.56
CA THR A 88 11.08 -9.08 -2.97
C THR A 88 10.11 -8.00 -3.36
N TYR A 89 10.47 -7.18 -4.33
CA TYR A 89 9.59 -6.18 -4.88
C TYR A 89 9.58 -6.19 -6.41
N THR A 90 8.46 -5.75 -6.97
CA THR A 90 8.30 -5.55 -8.41
C THR A 90 7.80 -4.15 -8.68
N VAL A 91 8.19 -3.57 -9.81
CA VAL A 91 7.76 -2.24 -10.25
C VAL A 91 7.02 -2.36 -11.58
N ASP A 92 5.84 -1.75 -11.67
CA ASP A 92 5.01 -1.66 -12.87
C ASP A 92 4.51 -0.21 -13.01
N GLY A 93 5.14 0.56 -13.89
CA GLY A 93 4.92 2.01 -13.96
C GLY A 93 5.28 2.71 -12.64
N ASP A 94 4.33 3.46 -12.08
CA ASP A 94 4.42 4.08 -10.75
C ASP A 94 4.10 3.12 -9.60
N ARG A 95 3.61 1.91 -9.88
CA ARG A 95 3.22 0.95 -8.86
C ARG A 95 4.39 0.10 -8.40
N VAL A 96 4.61 0.03 -7.08
CA VAL A 96 5.57 -0.86 -6.43
C VAL A 96 4.80 -1.88 -5.61
N VAL A 97 5.09 -3.17 -5.80
CA VAL A 97 4.51 -4.24 -4.97
C VAL A 97 5.62 -4.82 -4.12
N LEU A 98 5.50 -4.67 -2.80
CA LEU A 98 6.39 -5.24 -1.80
C LEU A 98 5.81 -6.59 -1.37
N ARG A 99 6.55 -7.68 -1.54
CA ARG A 99 6.19 -9.02 -1.07
C ARG A 99 7.11 -9.40 0.08
N ASP A 100 6.55 -9.61 1.25
CA ASP A 100 7.28 -10.05 2.44
C ASP A 100 7.58 -11.56 2.36
N ARG A 101 8.69 -11.98 2.97
CA ARG A 101 9.11 -13.39 3.02
C ARG A 101 8.07 -14.32 3.66
N ARG A 102 7.16 -13.80 4.50
CA ARG A 102 6.08 -14.55 5.17
C ARG A 102 4.79 -14.59 4.34
N GLY A 103 4.81 -14.09 3.11
CA GLY A 103 3.69 -14.20 2.16
C GLY A 103 2.70 -13.03 2.19
N SER A 104 2.93 -12.01 3.03
CA SER A 104 2.16 -10.77 2.98
C SER A 104 2.60 -9.89 1.80
N SER A 105 1.74 -9.00 1.33
CA SER A 105 2.09 -8.06 0.27
C SER A 105 1.46 -6.70 0.50
N GLU A 106 2.17 -5.67 0.10
CA GLU A 106 1.72 -4.28 0.16
C GLU A 106 1.96 -3.62 -1.20
N THR A 107 1.04 -2.72 -1.57
CA THR A 107 1.18 -1.92 -2.78
C THR A 107 1.50 -0.49 -2.39
N ALA A 108 2.56 0.05 -2.97
CA ALA A 108 2.95 1.43 -2.88
C ALA A 108 2.88 2.10 -4.26
N THR A 109 2.78 3.42 -4.26
CA THR A 109 2.82 4.26 -5.46
C THR A 109 4.02 5.20 -5.37
N LEU A 110 4.79 5.30 -6.45
CA LEU A 110 5.89 6.22 -6.60
C LEU A 110 5.41 7.54 -7.19
N GLN A 111 5.74 8.65 -6.52
CA GLN A 111 5.44 10.01 -7.01
C GLN A 111 6.63 10.94 -6.74
N GLY A 112 7.36 11.32 -7.79
CA GLY A 112 8.68 11.94 -7.65
C GLY A 112 9.62 11.12 -6.75
N ASP A 113 10.03 11.74 -5.65
CA ASP A 113 10.90 11.13 -4.62
C ASP A 113 10.12 10.44 -3.50
N GLU A 114 8.80 10.32 -3.60
CA GLU A 114 7.97 9.72 -2.57
C GLU A 114 7.59 8.27 -2.90
N LEU A 115 7.68 7.41 -1.89
CA LEU A 115 7.07 6.09 -1.86
C LEU A 115 5.84 6.15 -0.95
N ARG A 116 4.66 6.09 -1.55
CA ARG A 116 3.36 6.22 -0.86
C ARG A 116 2.75 4.85 -0.62
N LEU A 117 2.72 4.44 0.64
CA LEU A 117 1.97 3.28 1.12
C LEU A 117 0.59 3.73 1.64
N PRO A 118 -0.39 2.83 1.84
CA PRO A 118 -1.75 3.21 2.22
C PRO A 118 -1.86 4.11 3.47
N SER A 119 -0.94 3.93 4.42
CA SER A 119 -0.96 4.63 5.72
C SER A 119 0.24 5.55 5.95
N ILE A 120 1.20 5.59 5.02
CA ILE A 120 2.44 6.35 5.22
C ILE A 120 3.03 6.82 3.89
N VAL A 121 3.63 8.00 3.92
CA VAL A 121 4.48 8.52 2.84
C VAL A 121 5.92 8.51 3.33
N LEU A 122 6.81 7.94 2.53
CA LEU A 122 8.25 7.91 2.76
C LEU A 122 8.92 8.74 1.67
N THR A 123 9.92 9.54 2.04
CA THR A 123 10.68 10.35 1.07
C THR A 123 12.04 9.71 0.84
N ARG A 124 12.48 9.69 -0.43
CA ARG A 124 13.81 9.25 -0.81
C ARG A 124 14.87 10.07 -0.09
N ARG A 125 15.92 9.40 0.39
CA ARG A 125 17.11 10.01 1.00
C ARG A 125 18.35 9.88 0.12
#